data_AF-A0AB73MHY2-F1
#
_entry.id   AF-A0AB73MHY2-F1
#
_cell.length_a   1.000
_cell.length_b   1.000
_cell.length_c   1.000
_cell.angle_alpha   90.00
_cell.angle_beta   90.00
_cell.angle_gamma   90.00
#
_symmetry.space_group_name_H-M   'P 1'
#
loop_
_entity.id
_entity.type
_entity.pdbx_description
1 polymer ?
#
loop_
_entity_poly.entity_id
_entity_poly.type
_entity_poly.pdbx_seq_one_letter_code
_entity_poly.pdbx_strand_id
1 'polypeptide(L)'
;MSSKTAYLNGTLDNEGAATMANVRDEQFILSQGGPDIGIAGNQANKSDYLIIYDNYKYGSITYDQAIRQIGQIFGTKEHPSGDPALTYSQYFGDWYDKTFPPAKK
;
A
#
# COMPACT_ATOMS: atom_id res chain seq x y z
N MET A 1 6.33 -18.38 -8.66
CA MET A 1 5.39 -17.24 -8.60
C MET A 1 4.83 -17.03 -10.00
N SER A 2 3.52 -16.83 -10.18
CA SER A 2 2.97 -16.54 -11.52
C SER A 2 3.29 -15.10 -11.94
N SER A 3 3.24 -14.79 -13.24
CA SER A 3 3.39 -13.42 -13.74
C SER A 3 2.36 -12.46 -13.13
N LYS A 4 1.12 -12.93 -12.93
CA LYS A 4 0.07 -12.15 -12.24
C LYS A 4 0.42 -11.87 -10.78
N THR A 5 0.90 -12.87 -10.04
CA THR A 5 1.31 -12.66 -8.64
C THR A 5 2.49 -11.71 -8.54
N ALA A 6 3.48 -11.81 -9.43
CA ALA A 6 4.61 -10.87 -9.47
C ALA A 6 4.16 -9.44 -9.78
N TYR A 7 3.26 -9.28 -10.75
CA TYR A 7 2.65 -7.99 -11.07
C TYR A 7 1.90 -7.37 -9.88
N LEU A 8 0.99 -8.13 -9.26
CA LEU A 8 0.23 -7.68 -8.09
C LEU A 8 1.16 -7.29 -6.94
N ASN A 9 2.17 -8.10 -6.69
CA ASN A 9 3.16 -7.82 -5.66
C ASN A 9 3.89 -6.49 -5.94
N GLY A 10 4.30 -6.23 -7.18
CA GLY A 10 4.98 -4.99 -7.54
C GLY A 10 4.07 -3.76 -7.44
N THR A 11 2.82 -3.84 -7.90
CA THR A 11 1.88 -2.71 -7.81
C THR A 11 1.53 -2.40 -6.36
N LEU A 12 1.32 -3.42 -5.52
CA LEU A 12 1.02 -3.22 -4.11
C LEU A 12 2.23 -2.71 -3.32
N ASP A 13 3.46 -3.07 -3.69
CA ASP A 13 4.66 -2.47 -3.10
C ASP A 13 4.75 -0.97 -3.40
N ASN A 14 4.35 -0.53 -4.59
CA ASN A 14 4.31 0.89 -4.93
C ASN A 14 3.31 1.65 -4.04
N GLU A 15 2.13 1.08 -3.77
CA GLU A 15 1.19 1.66 -2.80
C GLU A 15 1.80 1.70 -1.39
N GLY A 16 2.46 0.61 -0.98
CA GLY A 16 3.19 0.56 0.28
C GLY A 16 4.26 1.64 0.42
N ALA A 17 5.04 1.88 -0.64
CA ALA A 17 6.05 2.93 -0.69
C ALA A 17 5.44 4.33 -0.61
N ALA A 18 4.31 4.57 -1.31
CA ALA A 18 3.58 5.84 -1.24
C ALA A 18 3.05 6.11 0.17
N THR A 19 2.42 5.13 0.81
CA THR A 19 1.95 5.24 2.20
C THR A 19 3.12 5.45 3.17
N MET A 20 4.24 4.74 3.03
CA MET A 20 5.45 4.96 3.83
C MET A 20 5.96 6.41 3.73
N ALA A 21 5.95 6.99 2.51
CA ALA A 21 6.36 8.38 2.31
C ALA A 21 5.39 9.35 3.00
N ASN A 22 4.07 9.13 2.89
CA ASN A 22 3.08 9.94 3.60
C ASN A 22 3.26 9.87 5.12
N VAL A 23 3.45 8.68 5.70
CA VAL A 23 3.70 8.52 7.14
C VAL A 23 4.97 9.25 7.57
N ARG A 24 6.06 9.09 6.81
CA ARG A 24 7.32 9.80 7.09
C ARG A 24 7.13 11.30 7.14
N ASP A 25 6.42 11.86 6.16
CA ASP A 25 6.26 13.30 6.01
C ASP A 25 5.30 13.86 7.08
N GLU A 26 4.22 13.15 7.42
CA GLU A 26 3.33 13.51 8.54
C GLU A 26 4.08 13.54 9.86
N GLN A 27 4.83 12.48 10.18
CA GLN A 27 5.62 12.40 11.40
C GLN A 27 6.71 13.47 11.45
N PHE A 28 7.38 13.75 10.33
CA PHE A 28 8.36 14.82 10.25
C PHE A 28 7.73 16.19 10.52
N ILE A 29 6.63 16.54 9.85
CA ILE A 29 5.96 17.83 10.01
C ILE A 29 5.48 18.02 11.46
N LEU A 30 4.87 16.99 12.05
CA LEU A 30 4.46 17.02 13.46
C LEU A 30 5.66 17.23 14.40
N SER A 31 6.80 16.58 14.14
CA SER A 31 8.01 16.76 14.95
C SER A 31 8.58 18.19 14.92
N GLN A 32 8.27 18.96 13.88
CA GLN A 32 8.68 20.37 13.73
C GLN A 32 7.63 21.36 14.26
N GLY A 33 6.55 20.88 14.88
CA GLY A 33 5.42 21.71 15.33
C GLY A 33 4.51 22.19 14.20
N GLY A 34 4.59 21.55 13.03
CA GLY A 34 3.68 21.80 11.91
C GLY A 34 2.31 21.13 12.09
N PRO A 35 1.38 21.35 11.14
CA PRO A 35 0.04 20.78 11.21
C PRO A 35 0.02 19.27 10.92
N ASP A 36 -0.99 18.57 11.44
CA ASP A 36 -1.31 17.20 11.01
C ASP A 36 -1.83 17.22 9.57
N ILE A 37 -1.06 16.66 8.63
CA ILE A 37 -1.44 16.53 7.22
C ILE A 37 -2.24 15.25 6.93
N GLY A 38 -2.42 14.39 7.93
CA GLY A 38 -3.09 13.10 7.84
C GLY A 38 -2.28 12.03 7.12
N ILE A 39 -2.82 10.81 7.14
CA ILE A 39 -2.38 9.68 6.32
C ILE A 39 -3.52 9.34 5.38
N ALA A 40 -3.25 9.34 4.07
CA ALA A 40 -4.25 9.06 3.04
C ALA A 40 -4.75 7.62 3.10
N GLY A 41 -6.01 7.42 2.68
CA GLY A 41 -6.69 6.12 2.70
C GLY A 41 -7.76 6.02 3.79
N ASN A 42 -8.17 4.81 4.10
CA ASN A 42 -9.17 4.53 5.10
C ASN A 42 -8.59 4.73 6.51
N GLN A 43 -9.23 5.60 7.29
CA GLN A 43 -8.82 5.93 8.66
C GLN A 43 -8.69 4.68 9.56
N ALA A 44 -9.47 3.63 9.32
CA ALA A 44 -9.40 2.37 10.07
C ALA A 44 -8.05 1.65 9.92
N ASN A 45 -7.28 1.94 8.86
CA ASN A 45 -5.98 1.33 8.60
C ASN A 45 -4.80 2.19 9.12
N LYS A 46 -5.05 3.45 9.54
CA LYS A 46 -4.00 4.40 9.97
C LYS A 46 -3.09 3.80 11.05
N SER A 47 -3.66 3.10 12.04
CA SER A 47 -2.88 2.49 13.14
C SER A 47 -1.92 1.40 12.64
N ASP A 48 -2.36 0.57 11.69
CA ASP A 48 -1.54 -0.50 11.14
C ASP A 48 -0.34 0.09 10.36
N TYR A 49 -0.56 1.15 9.58
CA TYR A 49 0.51 1.84 8.85
C TYR A 49 1.56 2.44 9.79
N LEU A 50 1.12 3.08 10.87
CA LEU A 50 2.02 3.65 11.89
C LEU A 50 2.85 2.57 12.59
N ILE A 51 2.23 1.46 12.99
CA ILE A 51 2.94 0.34 13.63
C ILE A 51 4.04 -0.22 12.71
N ILE A 52 3.73 -0.40 11.42
CA ILE A 52 4.70 -0.91 10.45
C ILE A 52 5.84 0.11 10.23
N TYR A 53 5.51 1.39 10.13
CA TYR A 53 6.50 2.46 10.00
C TYR A 53 7.44 2.52 11.22
N ASP A 54 6.89 2.41 12.44
CA ASP A 54 7.70 2.37 13.66
C ASP A 54 8.61 1.15 13.70
N ASN A 55 8.11 -0.03 13.31
CA ASN A 55 8.94 -1.24 13.20
C ASN A 55 10.11 -1.04 12.21
N TYR A 56 9.89 -0.34 11.10
CA TYR A 56 10.97 0.04 10.18
C TYR A 56 11.94 1.03 10.83
N LYS A 57 11.41 2.11 11.43
CA LYS A 57 12.19 3.19 12.06
C LYS A 57 13.10 2.68 13.19
N TYR A 58 12.63 1.72 13.98
CA TYR A 58 13.39 1.11 15.07
C TYR A 58 14.23 -0.11 14.64
N GLY A 59 14.27 -0.42 13.34
CA GLY A 59 15.14 -1.46 12.78
C GLY A 59 14.64 -2.90 12.97
N SER A 60 13.38 -3.09 13.39
CA SER A 60 12.76 -4.42 13.51
C SER A 60 12.49 -5.07 12.15
N ILE A 61 12.25 -4.25 11.10
CA ILE A 61 12.06 -4.69 9.72
C ILE A 61 12.80 -3.78 8.74
N THR A 62 13.14 -4.31 7.57
CA THR A 62 13.70 -3.55 6.44
C THR A 62 12.62 -2.70 5.74
N TYR A 63 13.05 -1.71 4.94
CA TYR A 63 12.12 -0.92 4.13
C TYR A 63 11.29 -1.79 3.19
N ASP A 64 11.91 -2.75 2.50
CA ASP A 64 11.23 -3.66 1.58
C ASP A 64 10.16 -4.52 2.29
N GLN A 65 10.44 -4.93 3.53
CA GLN A 65 9.45 -5.63 4.35
C GLN A 65 8.30 -4.70 4.78
N ALA A 66 8.59 -3.42 5.07
CA ALA A 66 7.58 -2.45 5.45
C ALA A 66 6.63 -2.12 4.29
N ILE A 67 7.16 -1.82 3.10
CA ILE A 67 6.32 -1.55 1.92
C ILE A 67 5.50 -2.78 1.53
N ARG A 68 6.05 -4.00 1.68
CA ARG A 68 5.31 -5.23 1.42
C ARG A 68 4.13 -5.40 2.38
N GLN A 69 4.34 -5.19 3.68
CA GLN A 69 3.29 -5.32 4.69
C GLN A 69 2.20 -4.27 4.50
N ILE A 70 2.57 -3.01 4.29
CA ILE A 70 1.60 -1.94 4.03
C ILE A 70 0.86 -2.21 2.72
N GLY A 71 1.56 -2.60 1.65
CA GLY A 71 0.95 -2.93 0.37
C GLY A 71 -0.08 -4.06 0.45
N GLN A 72 0.13 -5.05 1.32
CA GLN A 72 -0.86 -6.11 1.56
C GLN A 72 -2.11 -5.59 2.27
N ILE A 73 -1.95 -4.71 3.26
CA ILE A 73 -3.07 -4.06 3.95
C ILE A 73 -3.84 -3.19 2.95
N PHE A 74 -3.12 -2.34 2.21
CA PHE A 74 -3.68 -1.46 1.20
C PHE A 74 -4.45 -2.26 0.15
N GLY A 75 -3.83 -3.31 -0.38
CA GLY A 75 -4.43 -4.19 -1.37
C GLY A 75 -5.71 -4.90 -0.92
N THR A 76 -5.94 -5.08 0.38
CA THR A 76 -7.08 -5.86 0.90
C THR A 76 -8.13 -5.01 1.62
N LYS A 77 -7.75 -3.84 2.15
CA LYS A 77 -8.61 -2.98 2.96
C LYS A 77 -8.84 -1.59 2.37
N GLU A 78 -8.12 -1.21 1.31
CA GLU A 78 -8.33 0.04 0.59
C GLU A 78 -9.06 -0.21 -0.73
N HIS A 79 -9.83 0.80 -1.14
CA HIS A 79 -10.70 0.77 -2.30
C HIS A 79 -10.36 1.94 -3.24
N PRO A 80 -10.26 1.73 -4.55
CA PRO A 80 -10.02 2.82 -5.49
C PRO A 80 -11.27 3.71 -5.56
N SER A 81 -11.09 5.02 -5.55
CA SER A 81 -12.20 5.97 -5.57
C SER A 81 -13.07 5.86 -6.83
N GLY A 82 -12.48 5.44 -7.95
CA GLY A 82 -13.18 5.22 -9.22
C GLY A 82 -13.98 3.93 -9.29
N ASP A 83 -13.70 2.95 -8.42
CA ASP A 83 -14.47 1.70 -8.31
C ASP A 83 -14.46 1.17 -6.87
N PRO A 84 -15.24 1.80 -5.96
CA PRO A 84 -15.19 1.47 -4.54
C PRO A 84 -15.66 0.04 -4.19
N ALA A 85 -16.26 -0.67 -5.14
CA ALA A 85 -16.69 -2.05 -4.97
C ALA A 85 -15.51 -3.04 -4.99
N LEU A 86 -14.38 -2.64 -5.57
CA LEU A 86 -13.17 -3.47 -5.66
C LEU A 86 -12.18 -3.10 -4.56
N THR A 87 -11.42 -4.06 -4.09
CA THR A 87 -10.16 -3.78 -3.38
C THR A 87 -9.05 -3.46 -4.40
N TYR A 88 -7.97 -2.81 -3.98
CA TYR A 88 -6.83 -2.59 -4.87
C TYR A 88 -6.23 -3.89 -5.44
N SER A 89 -6.24 -5.00 -4.69
CA SER A 89 -5.81 -6.31 -5.23
C SER A 89 -6.70 -6.79 -6.36
N GLN A 90 -8.02 -6.62 -6.24
CA GLN A 90 -8.97 -6.96 -7.30
C GLN A 90 -8.80 -6.03 -8.49
N TYR A 91 -8.73 -4.72 -8.25
CA TYR A 91 -8.56 -3.71 -9.29
C TYR A 91 -7.31 -3.97 -10.16
N PHE A 92 -6.15 -4.16 -9.55
CA PHE A 92 -4.92 -4.48 -10.29
C PHE A 92 -4.98 -5.88 -10.92
N GLY A 93 -5.62 -6.84 -10.26
CA GLY A 93 -5.79 -8.20 -10.78
C GLY A 93 -6.64 -8.25 -12.04
N ASP A 94 -7.74 -7.50 -12.05
CA ASP A 94 -8.65 -7.37 -13.18
C ASP A 94 -7.99 -6.62 -14.34
N TRP A 95 -7.23 -5.58 -14.04
CA TRP A 95 -6.43 -4.87 -15.04
C TRP A 95 -5.41 -5.81 -15.70
N TYR A 96 -4.73 -6.64 -14.91
CA TYR A 96 -3.77 -7.61 -15.42
C TYR A 96 -4.44 -8.60 -16.37
N ASP A 97 -5.57 -9.19 -15.98
CA ASP A 97 -6.27 -10.18 -16.82
C ASP A 97 -6.80 -9.56 -18.12
N LYS A 98 -7.26 -8.30 -18.07
CA LYS A 98 -7.68 -7.56 -19.28
C LYS A 98 -6.51 -7.27 -20.23
N THR A 99 -5.33 -6.97 -19.66
CA THR A 99 -4.14 -6.58 -20.43
C THR A 99 -3.38 -7.78 -20.98
N PHE A 100 -3.34 -8.87 -20.20
CA PHE A 100 -2.66 -10.12 -20.52
C PHE A 100 -3.66 -11.29 -20.50
N PRO A 101 -4.65 -11.30 -21.42
CA PRO A 101 -5.68 -12.32 -21.42
C PRO A 101 -5.05 -13.72 -21.53
N PRO A 102 -5.57 -14.72 -20.81
CA PRO A 102 -5.10 -16.08 -20.94
C PRO A 102 -5.25 -16.53 -22.40
N ALA A 103 -4.28 -17.30 -22.89
CA ALA A 103 -4.33 -17.85 -24.23
C ALA A 103 -5.66 -18.60 -24.43
N LYS A 104 -6.37 -18.28 -25.52
CA LYS A 104 -7.58 -19.02 -25.90
C LYS A 104 -7.19 -20.48 -26.10
N LYS A 105 -7.84 -21.37 -25.37
CA LYS A 105 -7.74 -22.82 -25.60
C LYS A 105 -8.42 -23.20 -26.91
#